data_AF-A0A8T5RSE5-F1
#
_entry.id   AF-A0A8T5RSE5-F1
#
_cell.length_a   1.000
_cell.length_b   1.000
_cell.length_c   1.000
_cell.angle_alpha   90.00
_cell.angle_beta   90.00
_cell.angle_gamma   90.00
#
_symmetry.space_group_name_H-M   'P 1'
#
loop_
_entity.id
_entity.type
_entity.pdbx_description
1 polymer ?
#
loop_
_entity_poly.entity_id
_entity_poly.type
_entity_poly.pdbx_seq_one_letter_code
_entity_poly.pdbx_strand_id
1 'polypeptide(L)'
;MANVKLYNKILLEKLQAEITLKLGKKISQRDLLDKSIEFVYKRFDEFVSEYIDHPPITNELIKRIEENAIDVPLEHPEQADDELLYGL
;
A
#
# COMPACT_ATOMS: atom_id res chain seq x y z
N MET A 1 -8.34 10.65 19.74
CA MET A 1 -9.05 9.63 18.93
C MET A 1 -9.34 10.25 17.58
N ALA A 2 -8.68 9.80 16.51
CA ALA A 2 -8.92 10.32 15.17
C ALA A 2 -10.32 9.87 14.70
N ASN A 3 -11.21 10.82 14.43
CA ASN A 3 -12.53 10.54 13.88
C ASN A 3 -12.38 10.35 12.37
N VAL A 4 -12.18 9.12 11.92
CA VAL A 4 -12.12 8.80 10.49
C VAL A 4 -13.53 8.94 9.92
N LYS A 5 -13.76 10.01 9.13
CA LYS A 5 -15.00 10.19 8.39
C LYS A 5 -15.10 9.12 7.30
N LEU A 6 -15.93 8.12 7.55
CA LEU A 6 -16.19 7.04 6.60
C LEU A 6 -17.24 7.51 5.59
N TYR A 7 -16.79 7.97 4.43
CA TYR A 7 -17.66 8.47 3.35
C TYR A 7 -18.61 7.37 2.81
N ASN A 8 -18.21 6.10 2.93
CA ASN A 8 -18.89 4.95 2.32
C ASN A 8 -19.67 4.10 3.33
N LYS A 9 -20.36 4.71 4.30
CA LYS A 9 -21.11 3.97 5.35
C LYS A 9 -22.09 2.93 4.79
N ILE A 10 -22.80 3.27 3.70
CA ILE A 10 -23.74 2.37 3.02
C ILE A 10 -23.02 1.13 2.46
N LEU A 11 -21.80 1.31 1.95
CA LEU A 11 -21.01 0.23 1.38
C LEU A 11 -20.51 -0.72 2.47
N LEU A 12 -20.12 -0.18 3.63
CA LEU A 12 -19.75 -0.96 4.80
C LEU A 12 -20.92 -1.82 5.31
N GLU A 13 -22.13 -1.26 5.35
CA GLU A 13 -23.35 -1.98 5.76
C GLU A 13 -23.69 -3.11 4.78
N LYS A 14 -23.57 -2.88 3.47
CA LYS A 14 -23.75 -3.92 2.44
C LYS A 14 -22.71 -5.03 2.57
N LEU A 15 -21.44 -4.67 2.73
CA LEU A 15 -20.36 -5.62 2.89
C LEU A 15 -20.57 -6.51 4.14
N GLN A 16 -20.98 -5.90 5.26
CA GLN A 16 -21.32 -6.63 6.47
C GLN A 16 -22.47 -7.61 6.25
N ALA A 17 -23.52 -7.20 5.52
CA ALA A 17 -24.66 -8.06 5.21
C ALA A 17 -24.25 -9.25 4.33
N GLU A 18 -23.48 -9.02 3.27
CA GLU A 18 -22.99 -10.09 2.38
C GLU A 18 -22.10 -11.10 3.11
N ILE A 19 -21.17 -10.61 3.93
CA ILE A 19 -20.30 -11.46 4.74
C ILE A 19 -21.12 -12.24 5.77
N THR A 20 -22.11 -11.61 6.40
CA THR A 20 -22.99 -12.28 7.36
C THR A 20 -23.79 -13.40 6.67
N LEU A 21 -24.30 -13.16 5.46
CA LEU A 21 -25.01 -14.16 4.67
C LEU A 21 -24.09 -15.33 4.28
N LYS A 22 -22.85 -15.05 3.88
CA LYS A 22 -21.88 -16.09 3.50
C LYS A 22 -21.35 -16.90 4.70
N LEU A 23 -21.11 -16.26 5.83
CA LEU A 23 -20.55 -16.90 7.02
C LEU A 23 -21.62 -17.49 7.96
N GLY A 24 -22.89 -17.13 7.78
CA GLY A 24 -23.99 -17.51 8.67
C GLY A 24 -23.90 -16.90 10.07
N LYS A 25 -22.95 -15.98 10.31
CA LYS A 25 -22.75 -15.31 11.60
C LYS A 25 -22.55 -13.82 11.42
N LYS A 26 -23.14 -13.04 12.33
CA LYS A 26 -23.02 -11.58 12.32
C LYS A 26 -21.62 -11.16 12.77
N ILE A 27 -20.88 -10.50 11.88
CA ILE A 27 -19.62 -9.83 12.21
C ILE A 27 -19.89 -8.39 12.65
N SER A 28 -19.10 -7.84 13.57
CA SER A 28 -19.24 -6.42 13.94
C SER A 28 -18.57 -5.52 12.89
N GLN A 29 -19.01 -4.25 12.80
CA GLN A 29 -18.37 -3.28 11.88
C GLN A 29 -16.92 -3.01 12.25
N ARG A 30 -16.59 -3.01 13.55
CA ARG A 30 -15.22 -2.88 14.02
C ARG A 30 -14.35 -4.04 13.55
N ASP A 31 -14.80 -5.28 13.78
CA ASP A 31 -14.04 -6.47 13.37
C ASP A 31 -13.87 -6.54 11.86
N LEU A 32 -14.89 -6.10 11.11
CA LEU A 32 -14.83 -6.02 9.66
C LEU A 32 -13.76 -5.02 9.20
N LEU A 33 -13.69 -3.84 9.80
CA LEU A 33 -12.68 -2.83 9.49
C LEU A 33 -11.27 -3.30 9.86
N ASP A 34 -11.09 -3.85 11.07
CA ASP A 34 -9.80 -4.37 11.52
C ASP A 34 -9.30 -5.47 10.55
N LYS A 35 -10.17 -6.40 10.15
CA LYS A 35 -9.82 -7.42 9.15
C LYS A 35 -9.56 -6.86 7.76
N SER A 36 -10.25 -5.78 7.38
CA SER A 36 -10.04 -5.15 6.08
C SER A 36 -8.66 -4.50 6.01
N ILE A 37 -8.23 -3.84 7.10
CA ILE A 37 -6.89 -3.27 7.22
C ILE A 37 -5.84 -4.38 7.17
N GLU A 38 -6.01 -5.45 7.96
CA GLU A 38 -5.09 -6.60 7.93
C GLU A 38 -5.00 -7.23 6.52
N PHE A 39 -6.14 -7.36 5.83
CA PHE A 39 -6.19 -7.93 4.48
C PHE A 39 -5.45 -7.06 3.47
N VAL A 40 -5.67 -5.75 3.50
CA VAL A 40 -4.96 -4.79 2.63
C VAL A 40 -3.47 -4.78 2.95
N TYR A 41 -3.09 -4.78 4.22
CA TYR A 41 -1.68 -4.80 4.63
C TYR A 41 -0.95 -6.06 4.15
N LYS A 42 -1.61 -7.22 4.16
CA LYS A 42 -1.05 -8.46 3.61
C LYS A 42 -0.88 -8.44 2.09
N ARG A 43 -1.59 -7.56 1.40
CA ARG A 43 -1.56 -7.36 -0.06
C ARG A 43 -1.08 -5.95 -0.37
N PHE A 44 -0.16 -5.44 0.45
CA PHE A 44 0.27 -4.04 0.40
C PHE A 44 0.82 -3.68 -0.99
N ASP A 45 1.66 -4.54 -1.57
CA ASP A 45 2.23 -4.29 -2.90
C ASP A 45 1.15 -4.21 -3.99
N GLU A 46 0.16 -5.11 -3.95
CA GLU A 46 -0.98 -5.08 -4.88
C GLU A 46 -1.80 -3.81 -4.70
N PHE A 47 -2.10 -3.45 -3.44
CA PHE A 47 -2.83 -2.24 -3.11
C PHE A 47 -2.08 -1.00 -3.60
N VAL A 48 -0.77 -0.90 -3.35
CA VAL A 48 0.06 0.21 -3.80
C VAL A 48 0.11 0.27 -5.33
N SER A 49 0.24 -0.88 -6.01
CA SER A 49 0.29 -0.93 -7.48
C SER A 49 -0.98 -0.39 -8.16
N GLU A 50 -2.15 -0.48 -7.51
CA GLU A 50 -3.39 0.11 -8.02
C GLU A 50 -3.37 1.66 -8.00
N TYR A 51 -2.53 2.26 -7.17
CA TYR A 51 -2.39 3.72 -7.03
C TYR A 51 -1.11 4.28 -7.63
N ILE A 52 -0.11 3.44 -7.91
CA ILE A 52 1.05 3.85 -8.69
C ILE A 52 0.62 3.92 -10.16
N ASP A 53 0.35 5.13 -10.61
CA ASP A 53 0.33 5.44 -12.03
C ASP A 53 1.78 5.31 -12.53
N HIS A 54 2.16 4.13 -13.00
CA HIS A 54 3.46 3.95 -13.63
C HIS A 54 3.43 4.77 -14.93
N PRO A 55 4.15 5.91 -15.02
CA PRO A 55 4.28 6.57 -16.30
C PRO A 55 4.83 5.54 -17.29
N PRO A 56 4.26 5.42 -18.50
CA PRO A 56 4.73 4.44 -19.45
C PRO A 56 6.23 4.64 -19.65
N ILE A 57 6.99 3.55 -19.57
CA ILE A 57 8.42 3.60 -19.86
C ILE A 57 8.56 3.90 -21.35
N THR A 58 8.66 5.18 -21.67
CA THR A 58 8.93 5.66 -23.02
C THR A 58 10.43 5.59 -23.29
N ASN A 59 10.80 5.47 -24.56
CA ASN A 59 12.21 5.55 -24.96
C ASN A 59 12.87 6.87 -24.53
N GLU A 60 12.09 7.96 -24.42
CA GLU A 60 12.57 9.24 -23.88
C GLU A 60 12.89 9.17 -22.39
N LEU A 61 12.08 8.47 -21.59
CA LEU A 61 12.35 8.27 -20.16
C LEU A 61 13.61 7.43 -19.95
N ILE A 62 13.77 6.34 -20.72
CA ILE A 62 14.98 5.49 -20.67
C ILE A 62 16.21 6.32 -21.00
N LYS A 63 16.17 7.04 -22.14
CA LYS A 63 17.30 7.85 -22.59
C LYS A 63 17.65 8.95 -21.58
N ARG A 64 16.64 9.57 -20.97
CA ARG A 64 16.84 10.56 -19.91
C ARG A 64 17.48 9.94 -18.67
N ILE A 65 17.10 8.73 -18.27
CA ILE A 65 17.72 8.04 -17.13
C ILE A 65 19.18 7.71 -17.44
N GLU A 66 19.47 7.16 -18.63
CA GLU A 66 20.83 6.85 -19.07
C GLU A 66 21.72 8.09 -19.15
N GLU A 67 21.21 9.20 -19.66
CA GLU A 67 21.95 10.47 -19.76
C GLU A 67 22.19 11.15 -18.40
N ASN A 68 21.34 10.88 -17.40
CA ASN A 68 21.45 11.43 -16.04
C ASN A 68 22.08 10.45 -15.04
N ALA A 69 22.46 9.24 -15.48
CA ALA A 69 23.18 8.30 -14.64
C ALA A 69 24.60 8.83 -14.43
N ILE A 70 24.86 9.35 -13.24
CA ILE A 70 26.20 9.78 -12.82
C ILE A 70 26.78 8.65 -11.99
N ASP A 71 27.97 8.18 -12.38
CA ASP A 71 28.74 7.23 -11.60
C ASP A 71 29.34 7.97 -10.40
N VAL A 72 28.66 7.90 -9.25
CA VAL A 72 29.11 8.48 -8.00
C VAL A 72 29.57 7.38 -7.06
N PRO A 73 30.71 7.56 -6.37
CA PRO A 73 31.14 6.61 -5.36
C PRO A 73 30.11 6.55 -4.23
N LEU A 74 29.87 5.35 -3.71
CA LEU A 74 29.06 5.14 -2.51
C LEU A 74 29.75 5.85 -1.33
N GLU A 75 29.04 6.74 -0.63
CA GLU A 75 29.60 7.41 0.55
C GLU A 75 29.79 6.45 1.73
N HIS A 76 28.98 5.39 1.81
CA HIS A 76 29.01 4.40 2.89
C HIS A 76 29.00 2.96 2.32
N PRO A 77 30.09 2.51 1.68
CA PRO A 77 30.16 1.16 1.10
C PRO A 77 30.12 0.03 2.14
N GLU A 78 30.41 0.34 3.41
CA GLU A 78 30.49 -0.61 4.51
C GLU A 78 29.17 -0.82 5.28
N GLN A 79 28.13 -0.03 5.01
CA GLN A 79 26.86 -0.08 5.74
C GLN A 79 25.72 -0.48 4.81
N ALA A 80 24.77 -1.29 5.33
CA ALA A 80 23.56 -1.59 4.59
C ALA A 80 22.59 -0.39 4.63
N ASP A 81 21.81 -0.20 3.56
CA ASP A 81 20.82 0.88 3.47
C ASP A 81 19.85 0.87 4.66
N ASP A 82 19.47 -0.33 5.14
CA ASP A 82 18.56 -0.49 6.26
C ASP A 82 19.16 -0.01 7.59
N GLU A 83 20.45 -0.27 7.82
CA GLU A 83 21.19 0.21 9.00
C GLU A 83 21.29 1.75 8.96
N LEU A 84 21.53 2.33 7.78
CA LEU A 84 21.69 3.77 7.61
C LEU A 84 20.35 4.53 7.74
N LEU A 85 19.28 3.98 7.16
CA LEU A 85 17.97 4.65 7.09
C LEU A 85 17.11 4.41 8.34
N TYR A 86 17.23 3.24 8.96
CA TYR A 86 16.36 2.83 10.07
C TYR A 86 17.10 2.63 11.38
N GLY A 87 18.44 2.61 11.38
CA GLY A 87 19.25 2.44 12.59
C GLY A 87 19.00 1.09 13.29
N LEU A 88 18.67 0.06 12.50
CA LEU A 88 18.34 -1.29 12.97
C LEU A 88 19.57 -2.19 13.05
#